data_AF-A0AAE0M349-F1
#
_entry.id   AF-A0AAE0M349-F1
#
_cell.length_a   1.000
_cell.length_b   1.000
_cell.length_c   1.000
_cell.angle_alpha   90.00
_cell.angle_beta   90.00
_cell.angle_gamma   90.00
#
_symmetry.space_group_name_H-M   'P 1'
#
loop_
_entity.id
_entity.type
_entity.pdbx_description
1 polymer ?
#
loop_
_entity_poly.entity_id
_entity_poly.type
_entity_poly.pdbx_seq_one_letter_code
_entity_poly.pdbx_strand_id
1 'polypeptide(L)'
;MTESNRGRTLGGQGYASDDMSLEKCEAECAGWPLWGVEFGRECYCGNAFTEGAEQVGDGECDKICAGDVTELCGAANRLMAYQRQ
;
A
#
# COMPACT_ATOMS: atom_id res chain seq x y z
N MET A 1 -4.31 4.81 -4.92
CA MET A 1 -3.86 6.19 -4.66
C MET A 1 -2.60 6.47 -5.47
N THR A 2 -2.41 7.68 -6.01
CA THR A 2 -1.08 8.12 -6.46
C THR A 2 -0.12 8.20 -5.29
N GLU A 3 1.18 7.99 -5.52
CA GLU A 3 2.21 8.44 -4.56
C GLU A 3 2.25 9.97 -4.52
N SER A 4 2.37 10.57 -3.32
CA SER A 4 2.44 12.03 -3.17
C SER A 4 3.79 12.58 -3.63
N ASN A 5 3.79 13.79 -4.21
CA ASN A 5 5.04 14.48 -4.57
C ASN A 5 5.83 14.99 -3.35
N ARG A 6 5.24 14.92 -2.14
CA ARG A 6 5.86 15.36 -0.88
C ARG A 6 6.35 14.20 0.00
N GLY A 7 6.25 12.96 -0.48
CA GLY A 7 6.61 11.76 0.27
C GLY A 7 5.66 10.61 0.00
N ARG A 8 5.72 9.57 0.84
CA ARG A 8 4.84 8.40 0.73
C ARG A 8 3.39 8.76 0.98
N THR A 9 2.47 8.10 0.27
CA THR A 9 1.02 8.34 0.45
C THR A 9 0.53 8.01 1.86
N LEU A 10 1.17 7.05 2.53
CA LEU A 10 1.03 6.80 3.95
C LEU A 10 2.37 7.10 4.65
N GLY A 11 2.39 8.16 5.45
CA GLY A 11 3.61 8.69 6.07
C GLY A 11 3.99 8.05 7.42
N GLY A 12 3.39 6.91 7.79
CA GLY A 12 3.70 6.19 9.03
C GLY A 12 4.87 5.22 8.83
N GLN A 13 4.68 3.98 9.29
CA GLN A 13 5.65 2.91 9.12
C GLN A 13 5.62 2.36 7.69
N GLY A 14 6.76 1.88 7.19
CA GLY A 14 6.82 1.11 5.95
C GLY A 14 7.91 0.05 6.00
N TYR A 15 7.70 -1.05 5.29
CA TYR A 15 8.68 -2.12 5.11
C TYR A 15 8.48 -2.79 3.75
N ALA A 16 9.43 -3.64 3.35
CA ALA A 16 9.32 -4.43 2.15
C ALA A 16 9.69 -5.89 2.41
N SER A 17 9.02 -6.81 1.73
CA SER A 17 9.20 -8.25 1.87
C SER A 17 9.08 -8.95 0.52
N ASP A 18 9.96 -9.90 0.25
CA ASP A 18 9.84 -10.76 -0.95
C ASP A 18 8.75 -11.83 -0.79
N ASP A 19 8.10 -11.86 0.35
CA ASP A 19 7.00 -12.73 0.70
C ASP A 19 5.76 -11.89 1.09
N MET A 20 5.53 -10.77 0.39
CA MET A 20 4.43 -9.82 0.66
C MET A 20 3.06 -10.39 0.25
N SER A 21 2.04 -10.18 1.08
CA SER A 21 0.62 -10.40 0.78
C SER A 21 -0.21 -9.28 1.42
N LEU A 22 -1.48 -9.18 1.07
CA LEU A 22 -2.40 -8.22 1.69
C LEU A 22 -2.53 -8.47 3.19
N GLU A 23 -2.70 -9.73 3.62
CA GLU A 23 -2.85 -10.08 5.04
C GLU A 23 -1.60 -9.77 5.84
N LYS A 24 -0.41 -9.94 5.26
CA LYS A 24 0.85 -9.57 5.93
C LYS A 24 0.94 -8.07 6.14
N CYS A 25 0.62 -7.29 5.12
CA CYS A 25 0.64 -5.84 5.26
C CYS A 25 -0.41 -5.37 6.28
N GLU A 26 -1.62 -5.92 6.25
CA GLU A 26 -2.67 -5.63 7.23
C GLU A 26 -2.21 -5.96 8.66
N ALA A 27 -1.63 -7.14 8.87
CA ALA A 27 -1.18 -7.59 10.18
C ALA A 27 -0.05 -6.71 10.74
N GLU A 28 0.94 -6.36 9.93
CA GLU A 28 2.03 -5.47 10.33
C GLU A 28 1.54 -4.04 10.61
N CYS A 29 0.48 -3.61 9.90
CA CYS A 29 -0.15 -2.31 10.11
C CYS A 29 -1.28 -2.31 11.14
N ALA A 30 -1.45 -3.35 11.98
CA ALA A 30 -2.56 -3.46 12.93
C ALA A 30 -2.73 -2.26 13.90
N GLY A 31 -1.64 -1.52 14.16
CA GLY A 31 -1.65 -0.30 14.98
C GLY A 31 -2.15 0.96 14.26
N TRP A 32 -2.46 0.88 12.96
CA TRP A 32 -2.80 2.01 12.10
C TRP A 32 -4.22 1.83 11.51
N PRO A 33 -4.96 2.92 11.27
CA PRO A 33 -6.28 2.85 10.64
C PRO A 33 -6.20 2.66 9.12
N LEU A 34 -5.09 3.08 8.50
CA LEU A 34 -4.84 2.90 7.07
C LEU A 34 -3.58 2.07 6.87
N TRP A 35 -3.65 1.25 5.84
CA TRP A 35 -2.52 0.47 5.36
C TRP A 35 -2.60 0.37 3.84
N GLY A 36 -1.51 -0.02 3.20
CA GLY A 36 -1.49 -0.16 1.76
C GLY A 36 -0.22 -0.79 1.25
N VAL A 37 -0.31 -1.29 0.03
CA VAL A 37 0.75 -2.03 -0.64
C VAL A 37 1.15 -1.35 -1.94
N GLU A 38 2.45 -1.37 -2.24
CA GLU A 38 3.02 -0.78 -3.45
C GLU A 38 4.04 -1.73 -4.09
N PHE A 39 4.13 -1.64 -5.42
CA PHE A 39 5.19 -2.26 -6.21
C PHE A 39 5.39 -3.78 -5.97
N GLY A 40 4.33 -4.49 -5.60
CA GLY A 40 4.34 -5.94 -5.40
C GLY A 40 4.96 -6.42 -4.08
N ARG A 41 5.78 -5.59 -3.41
CA ARG A 41 6.57 -6.04 -2.25
C ARG A 41 6.63 -5.06 -1.09
N GLU A 42 6.12 -3.85 -1.27
CA GLU A 42 6.20 -2.79 -0.27
C GLU A 42 4.88 -2.67 0.47
N CYS A 43 4.95 -2.38 1.77
CA CYS A 43 3.82 -2.15 2.64
C CYS A 43 4.04 -0.85 3.41
N TYR A 44 2.97 -0.07 3.55
CA TYR A 44 2.95 1.21 4.23
C TYR A 44 1.73 1.33 5.14
N CYS A 45 1.92 1.93 6.30
CA CYS A 45 0.89 2.18 7.30
C CYS A 45 0.76 3.69 7.54
N GLY A 46 -0.42 4.16 7.92
CA GLY A 46 -0.62 5.58 8.20
C GLY A 46 -1.92 5.89 8.94
N ASN A 47 -1.96 7.08 9.54
CA ASN A 47 -3.18 7.59 10.19
C ASN A 47 -4.08 8.35 9.23
N ALA A 48 -3.52 8.86 8.14
CA ALA A 48 -4.19 9.62 7.11
C ALA A 48 -3.39 9.54 5.81
N PHE A 49 -4.04 9.82 4.69
CA PHE A 49 -3.34 10.07 3.43
C PHE A 49 -2.59 11.40 3.51
N THR A 50 -1.37 11.44 2.98
CA THR A 50 -0.62 12.69 2.87
C THR A 50 -1.24 13.62 1.85
N GLU A 51 -1.04 14.94 2.02
CA GLU A 51 -1.50 15.94 1.08
C GLU A 51 -0.99 15.66 -0.35
N GLY A 52 -1.87 15.76 -1.34
CA GLY A 52 -1.56 15.49 -2.74
C GLY A 52 -1.67 14.02 -3.16
N ALA A 53 -2.04 13.11 -2.25
CA ALA A 53 -2.46 11.77 -2.64
C ALA A 53 -3.84 11.82 -3.30
N GLU A 54 -3.96 11.30 -4.51
CA GLU A 54 -5.19 11.31 -5.30
C GLU A 54 -5.69 9.88 -5.52
N GLN A 55 -7.00 9.70 -5.55
CA GLN A 55 -7.59 8.42 -5.95
C GLN A 55 -7.40 8.22 -7.45
N VAL A 56 -6.99 7.02 -7.83
CA VAL A 56 -6.81 6.57 -9.21
C VAL A 56 -7.74 5.41 -9.49
N GLY A 57 -7.89 5.02 -10.76
CA GLY A 57 -8.65 3.82 -11.10
C GLY A 57 -7.96 2.56 -10.58
N ASP A 58 -8.76 1.58 -10.12
CA ASP A 58 -8.25 0.32 -9.57
C ASP A 58 -7.37 -0.45 -10.57
N GLY A 59 -7.64 -0.31 -11.87
CA GLY A 59 -6.84 -0.91 -12.95
C GLY A 59 -5.40 -0.38 -13.06
N GLU A 60 -5.05 0.69 -12.36
CA GLU A 60 -3.67 1.18 -12.28
C GLU A 60 -2.84 0.45 -11.21
N CYS A 61 -3.46 -0.38 -10.36
CA CYS A 61 -2.81 -1.17 -9.32
C CYS A 61 -2.68 -2.64 -9.77
N ASP A 62 -1.80 -2.89 -10.73
CA ASP A 62 -1.73 -4.15 -11.50
C ASP A 62 -0.56 -5.08 -11.13
N LYS A 63 0.22 -4.77 -10.09
CA LYS A 63 1.36 -5.60 -9.68
C LYS A 63 0.91 -6.73 -8.78
N ILE A 64 1.33 -7.94 -9.10
CA ILE A 64 1.11 -9.13 -8.28
C ILE A 64 1.95 -9.02 -6.98
N CYS A 65 1.40 -9.49 -5.87
CA CYS A 65 2.12 -9.56 -4.60
C CYS A 65 3.26 -10.60 -4.66
N ALA A 66 4.40 -10.28 -4.06
CA ALA A 66 5.60 -11.13 -4.14
C ALA A 66 5.44 -12.49 -3.43
N GLY A 67 4.63 -12.55 -2.37
CA GLY A 67 4.32 -13.75 -1.60
C GLY A 67 2.99 -14.42 -1.92
N ASP A 68 2.10 -13.75 -2.67
CA ASP A 68 0.82 -14.33 -3.10
C ASP A 68 0.47 -13.92 -4.54
N VAL A 69 0.49 -14.89 -5.45
CA VAL A 69 0.22 -14.65 -6.88
C VAL A 69 -1.25 -14.43 -7.21
N THR A 70 -2.15 -14.62 -6.25
CA THR A 70 -3.60 -14.42 -6.40
C THR A 70 -4.04 -13.01 -6.03
N GLU A 71 -3.13 -12.20 -5.48
CA GLU A 71 -3.39 -10.86 -4.98
C GLU A 71 -2.63 -9.78 -5.76
N LEU A 72 -3.17 -8.56 -5.69
CA LEU A 72 -2.54 -7.37 -6.27
C LEU A 72 -2.02 -6.46 -5.16
N CYS A 73 -0.77 -6.02 -5.31
CA CYS A 73 -0.02 -5.20 -4.37
C CYS A 73 0.40 -3.86 -4.99
N GLY A 74 -0.59 -3.09 -5.45
CA GLY A 74 -0.38 -1.75 -6.00
C GLY A 74 0.29 -1.75 -7.38
N ALA A 75 1.02 -0.69 -7.70
CA ALA A 75 1.96 -0.62 -8.82
C ALA A 75 3.03 0.45 -8.54
N ALA A 76 3.91 0.73 -9.50
CA ALA A 76 4.91 1.79 -9.34
C ALA A 76 4.22 3.15 -9.17
N ASN A 77 4.47 3.85 -8.06
CA ASN A 77 3.81 5.11 -7.69
C ASN A 77 2.28 4.98 -7.56
N ARG A 78 1.80 3.79 -7.25
CA ARG A 78 0.38 3.46 -7.10
C ARG A 78 0.20 2.63 -5.84
N LEU A 79 -0.09 3.30 -4.74
CA LEU A 79 -0.42 2.66 -3.49
C LEU A 79 -1.85 2.14 -3.55
N MET A 80 -2.03 0.83 -3.42
CA MET A 80 -3.34 0.23 -3.17
C MET A 80 -3.62 0.32 -1.68
N ALA A 81 -4.56 1.18 -1.30
CA ALA A 81 -4.82 1.54 0.10
C ALA A 81 -6.10 0.90 0.62
N TYR A 82 -6.07 0.57 1.91
CA TYR A 82 -7.12 -0.11 2.64
C TYR A 82 -7.35 0.59 3.97
N GLN A 83 -8.57 0.49 4.48
CA GLN A 83 -8.95 0.99 5.78
C GLN A 83 -9.32 -0.18 6.68
N ARG A 84 -8.76 -0.19 7.89
CA ARG A 84 -9.11 -1.16 8.92
C ARG A 84 -10.48 -0.79 9.49
N GLN A 85 -11.43 -1.73 9.46
CA GLN A 85 -12.78 -1.56 10.03
C GLN A 85 -12.76 -1.67 11.56
#